data_AF-A0A8H6YY27-F1
#
_entry.id   AF-A0A8H6YY27-F1
#
_cell.length_a   1.000
_cell.length_b   1.000
_cell.length_c   1.000
_cell.angle_alpha   90.00
_cell.angle_beta   90.00
_cell.angle_gamma   90.00
#
_symmetry.space_group_name_H-M   'P 1'
#
loop_
_entity.id
_entity.type
_entity.pdbx_description
1 polymer ?
#
loop_
_entity_poly.entity_id
_entity_poly.type
_entity_poly.pdbx_seq_one_letter_code
_entity_poly.pdbx_strand_id
1 'polypeptide(L)'
;MDATLATGPESPILVHLVYIHGFQGNDTSFQTFPTDLQKHLTAEIPSYIKPLNIKIQSSLYPTYKSRKPIALATQNFLACEGFRPSLQGL
;
A
#
# COMPACT_ATOMS: atom_id res chain seq x y z
N MET A 1 -37.69 -23.15 5.64
CA MET A 1 -37.35 -21.86 5.04
C MET A 1 -36.05 -21.44 5.68
N ASP A 2 -34.94 -21.86 5.09
CA ASP A 2 -33.61 -21.60 5.62
C ASP A 2 -33.08 -20.34 4.95
N ALA A 3 -32.91 -19.28 5.73
CA ALA A 3 -32.47 -17.99 5.24
C ALA A 3 -30.95 -18.03 5.09
N THR A 4 -30.48 -18.37 3.89
CA THR A 4 -29.10 -18.13 3.46
C THR A 4 -28.82 -16.64 3.64
N LEU A 5 -28.10 -16.29 4.71
CA LEU A 5 -27.54 -14.97 4.93
C LEU A 5 -26.60 -14.67 3.76
N ALA A 6 -27.07 -13.87 2.81
CA ALA A 6 -26.22 -13.26 1.80
C ALA A 6 -25.32 -12.26 2.52
N THR A 7 -24.13 -12.72 2.91
CA THR A 7 -23.02 -11.83 3.29
C THR A 7 -22.82 -10.85 2.14
N GLY A 8 -23.03 -9.55 2.39
CA GLY A 8 -22.74 -8.49 1.42
C GLY A 8 -21.28 -8.56 0.94
N PRO A 9 -20.90 -7.81 -0.11
CA PRO A 9 -19.51 -7.82 -0.58
C PRO A 9 -18.61 -7.46 0.60
N GLU A 10 -17.78 -8.40 1.03
CA GLU A 10 -16.83 -8.17 2.12
C GLU A 10 -15.98 -6.94 1.78
N SER A 11 -15.85 -6.02 2.74
CA SER A 11 -15.07 -4.79 2.56
C SER A 11 -13.66 -5.14 2.06
N PRO A 12 -13.15 -4.45 1.03
CA PRO A 12 -11.91 -4.86 0.41
C PRO A 12 -10.75 -4.73 1.40
N ILE A 13 -9.92 -5.78 1.49
CA ILE A 13 -8.67 -5.76 2.24
C ILE A 13 -7.68 -4.91 1.45
N LEU A 14 -7.32 -3.76 2.02
CA LEU A 14 -6.36 -2.87 1.41
C LEU A 14 -4.93 -3.27 1.75
N VAL A 15 -4.12 -3.55 0.73
CA VAL A 15 -2.67 -3.66 0.85
C VAL A 15 -2.04 -2.43 0.23
N HIS A 16 -1.32 -1.66 1.04
CA HIS A 16 -0.65 -0.43 0.62
C HIS A 16 0.87 -0.63 0.61
N LEU A 17 1.47 -0.60 -0.58
CA LEU A 17 2.92 -0.64 -0.77
C LEU A 17 3.50 0.77 -0.74
N VAL A 18 4.40 1.06 0.20
CA VAL A 18 5.05 2.37 0.27
C VAL A 18 6.52 2.25 -0.10
N TYR A 19 6.92 2.94 -1.15
CA TYR A 19 8.30 3.00 -1.63
C TYR A 19 9.02 4.16 -0.98
N ILE A 20 10.05 3.88 -0.18
CA ILE A 20 10.79 4.89 0.57
C ILE A 20 12.16 5.12 -0.07
N HIS A 21 12.46 6.36 -0.47
CA HIS A 21 13.80 6.75 -0.95
C HIS A 21 14.54 7.64 0.05
N GLY A 22 15.87 7.61 -0.05
CA GLY A 22 16.80 8.36 0.79
C GLY A 22 17.57 9.42 0.02
N PHE A 23 18.75 9.79 0.53
CA PHE A 23 19.59 10.87 0.00
C PHE A 23 19.66 10.90 -1.54
N GLN A 24 19.39 12.07 -2.11
CA GLN A 24 19.29 12.35 -3.56
C GLN A 24 18.16 11.65 -4.32
N GLY A 25 17.40 10.76 -3.68
CA GLY A 25 16.18 10.22 -4.24
C GLY A 25 15.11 11.30 -4.44
N ASN A 26 14.27 11.07 -5.43
CA ASN A 26 13.12 11.86 -5.83
C ASN A 26 11.99 10.94 -6.38
N ASP A 27 11.00 11.54 -7.03
CA ASP A 27 9.87 10.90 -7.72
C ASP A 27 10.27 9.92 -8.82
N THR A 28 11.49 10.01 -9.37
CA THR A 28 12.00 9.09 -10.39
C THR A 28 12.93 8.02 -9.85
N SER A 29 13.20 7.97 -8.53
CA SER A 29 14.15 7.01 -7.92
C SER A 29 13.85 5.56 -8.29
N PHE A 30 12.57 5.23 -8.40
CA PHE A 30 12.11 3.88 -8.69
C PHE A 30 11.68 3.70 -10.15
N GLN A 31 11.73 4.74 -10.97
CA GLN A 31 11.37 4.71 -12.39
C GLN A 31 9.99 4.04 -12.58
N THR A 32 9.89 3.00 -13.40
CA THR A 32 8.64 2.28 -13.68
C THR A 32 8.31 1.19 -12.64
N PHE A 33 9.25 0.82 -11.77
CA PHE A 33 9.12 -0.33 -10.88
C PHE A 33 7.86 -0.32 -10.01
N PRO A 34 7.46 0.79 -9.36
CA PRO A 34 6.24 0.83 -8.54
C PRO A 34 4.98 0.50 -9.34
N THR A 35 4.92 1.03 -10.57
CA THR A 35 3.80 0.85 -11.49
C THR A 35 3.77 -0.58 -12.03
N ASP A 36 4.92 -1.13 -12.40
CA ASP A 36 5.02 -2.48 -12.95
C ASP A 36 4.67 -3.53 -11.89
N LEU A 37 5.16 -3.36 -10.65
CA LEU A 37 4.81 -4.24 -9.55
C LEU A 37 3.32 -4.13 -9.18
N GLN A 38 2.75 -2.92 -9.13
CA GLN A 38 1.31 -2.76 -8.86
C GLN A 38 0.46 -3.46 -9.93
N LYS A 39 0.80 -3.33 -11.22
CA LYS A 39 0.10 -4.02 -12.30
C LYS A 39 0.19 -5.53 -12.14
N HIS A 40 1.39 -6.05 -11.89
CA HIS A 40 1.62 -7.48 -11.72
C HIS A 40 0.81 -8.04 -10.54
N LEU A 41 0.89 -7.41 -9.37
CA LEU A 41 0.16 -7.86 -8.18
C LEU A 41 -1.36 -7.76 -8.34
N THR A 42 -1.86 -6.71 -9.01
CA THR A 42 -3.29 -6.54 -9.26
C THR A 42 -3.83 -7.64 -10.19
N ALA A 43 -3.02 -8.14 -11.13
CA ALA A 43 -3.42 -9.22 -12.04
C ALA A 43 -3.30 -10.61 -11.37
N GLU A 44 -2.25 -10.82 -10.59
CA GLU A 44 -1.91 -12.14 -10.03
C GLU A 44 -2.68 -12.46 -8.74
N ILE A 45 -2.78 -11.53 -7.79
CA ILE A 45 -3.36 -11.80 -6.46
C ILE A 45 -4.82 -12.30 -6.52
N PRO A 46 -5.72 -11.71 -7.32
CA PRO A 46 -7.09 -12.21 -7.45
C PRO A 46 -7.14 -13.66 -7.97
N SER A 47 -6.14 -14.08 -8.74
CA SER A 47 -6.04 -15.43 -9.30
C SER A 47 -5.65 -16.47 -8.24
N TYR A 48 -4.78 -16.13 -7.29
CA TYR A 48 -4.32 -17.04 -6.23
C TYR A 48 -5.25 -17.06 -5.00
N ILE A 49 -5.96 -15.97 -4.71
CA ILE A 49 -6.75 -15.82 -3.47
C ILE A 49 -8.17 -15.33 -3.78
N LYS A 50 -8.91 -16.11 -4.59
CA LYS A 50 -10.28 -15.80 -5.05
C LYS A 50 -11.31 -15.39 -3.98
N PRO A 51 -11.32 -15.93 -2.74
CA PRO A 51 -12.34 -15.52 -1.78
C PRO A 51 -12.05 -14.15 -1.14
N LEU A 52 -10.82 -13.62 -1.23
CA LEU A 52 -10.45 -12.36 -0.58
C LEU A 52 -10.56 -11.19 -1.56
N ASN A 53 -11.41 -10.22 -1.25
CA ASN A 53 -11.55 -8.97 -2.00
C ASN A 53 -10.34 -8.04 -1.72
N ILE A 54 -9.17 -8.30 -2.31
CA ILE A 54 -7.95 -7.52 -2.05
C ILE A 54 -7.83 -6.34 -3.03
N LYS A 55 -7.53 -5.16 -2.50
CA LYS A 55 -7.16 -3.96 -3.28
C LYS A 55 -5.69 -3.62 -3.05
N ILE A 56 -4.92 -3.48 -4.12
CA ILE A 56 -3.51 -3.05 -4.06
C ILE A 56 -3.43 -1.56 -4.35
N GLN A 57 -2.73 -0.82 -3.50
CA GLN A 57 -2.37 0.59 -3.73
C GLN A 57 -0.87 0.79 -3.52
N SER A 58 -0.30 1.79 -4.18
CA SER A 58 1.08 2.18 -3.95
C SER A 58 1.24 3.69 -3.75
N SER A 59 2.25 4.06 -2.97
CA SER A 59 2.67 5.44 -2.80
C SER A 59 4.19 5.55 -2.66
N LEU A 60 4.71 6.75 -2.87
CA LEU A 60 6.13 7.07 -2.79
C LEU A 60 6.36 8.07 -1.65
N TYR A 61 7.37 7.83 -0.83
CA TYR A 61 7.73 8.70 0.28
C TYR A 61 9.26 8.92 0.35
N PRO A 62 9.74 10.15 0.62
CA PRO A 62 8.98 11.39 0.54
C PRO A 62 8.62 11.73 -0.92
N THR A 63 7.57 12.51 -1.17
CA THR A 63 7.22 12.98 -2.53
C THR A 63 8.14 14.09 -3.05
N TYR A 64 9.13 14.50 -2.26
CA TYR A 64 10.11 15.54 -2.57
C TYR A 64 11.53 14.97 -2.58
N LYS A 65 12.46 15.70 -3.19
CA LYS A 65 13.88 15.31 -3.22
C LYS A 65 14.46 15.21 -1.80
N SER A 66 14.92 14.03 -1.42
CA SER A 66 15.47 13.82 -0.09
C SER A 66 16.91 14.33 0.02
N ARG A 67 17.19 15.10 1.07
CA ARG A 67 18.54 15.59 1.44
C ARG A 67 19.14 14.82 2.60
N LYS A 68 18.41 13.84 3.13
CA LYS A 68 18.74 13.11 4.36
C LYS A 68 18.87 11.61 4.07
N PRO A 69 19.64 10.85 4.87
CA PRO A 69 19.74 9.40 4.72
C PRO A 69 18.38 8.71 4.77
N ILE A 70 18.26 7.56 4.09
CA ILE A 70 17.01 6.78 4.05
C ILE A 70 16.50 6.42 5.45
N ALA A 71 17.40 6.13 6.40
CA ALA A 71 17.03 5.81 7.78
C ALA A 71 16.16 6.90 8.43
N LEU A 72 16.44 8.17 8.13
CA LEU A 72 15.65 9.29 8.65
C LEU A 72 14.31 9.43 7.92
N ALA A 73 14.25 9.15 6.61
CA ALA A 73 12.97 9.08 5.89
C ALA A 73 12.09 7.95 6.45
N THR A 74 12.66 6.77 6.69
CA THR A 74 11.95 5.63 7.29
C THR A 74 11.47 5.96 8.71
N GLN A 75 12.31 6.56 9.55
CA GLN A 75 11.91 6.98 10.90
C GLN A 75 10.76 7.99 10.85
N ASN A 76 10.83 9.00 9.99
CA ASN A 76 9.76 9.99 9.84
C ASN A 76 8.46 9.34 9.36
N PHE A 77 8.55 8.40 8.41
CA PHE A 77 7.39 7.66 7.92
C PHE A 77 6.71 6.85 9.03
N LEU A 78 7.49 6.14 9.85
CA LEU A 78 6.98 5.34 10.96
C LEU A 78 6.46 6.18 12.13
N ALA A 79 7.05 7.36 12.37
CA ALA A 79 6.63 8.28 13.42
C ALA A 79 5.39 9.12 13.05
N CYS A 80 5.01 9.16 11.77
CA CYS A 80 3.81 9.86 11.33
C CYS A 80 2.54 9.13 11.81
N GLU A 81 1.87 9.68 12.83
CA GLU A 81 0.57 9.21 13.34
C GLU A 81 -0.51 9.09 12.24
N GLY A 82 -0.40 9.85 11.15
CA GLY A 82 -1.32 9.82 10.01
C GLY A 82 -1.18 8.64 9.05
N PHE A 83 -0.13 7.81 9.17
CA PHE A 83 0.01 6.59 8.35
C PHE A 83 -0.50 5.33 9.06
N ARG A 84 -0.86 5.39 10.35
CA ARG A 84 -1.58 4.28 10.99
C ARG A 84 -2.94 4.16 10.29
N PRO A 85 -3.28 3.00 9.69
CA PRO A 85 -4.67 2.72 9.37
C PRO A 85 -5.42 2.84 10.69
N SER A 86 -6.36 3.77 10.77
CA SER A 86 -7.21 3.93 11.93
C SER A 86 -7.93 2.61 12.16
N LEU A 87 -7.47 1.82 13.13
CA LEU A 87 -8.29 0.80 13.78
C LEU A 87 -9.30 1.54 14.66
N GLN A 88 -10.25 2.23 14.04
CA GLN A 88 -11.44 2.74 14.71
C GLN A 88 -12.59 1.83 14.29
N GLY A 89 -12.96 0.92 15.20
CA GLY A 89 -14.05 -0.03 15.02
C GLY A 89 -13.81 -1.35 15.74
N LEU A 90 -13.65 -1.30 17.07
CA LEU A 90 -14.00 -2.39 17.98
C LEU A 90 -15.16 -1.89 18.84
#